data_AF-A0A7X7N0M9-F1
#
_entry.id   AF-A0A7X7N0M9-F1
#
_cell.length_a   1.000
_cell.length_b   1.000
_cell.length_c   1.000
_cell.angle_alpha   90.00
_cell.angle_beta   90.00
_cell.angle_gamma   90.00
#
_symmetry.space_group_name_H-M   'P 1'
#
loop_
_entity.id
_entity.type
_entity.pdbx_description
1 polymer ?
#
loop_
_entity_poly.entity_id
_entity_poly.type
_entity_poly.pdbx_seq_one_letter_code
_entity_poly.pdbx_strand_id
1 'polypeptide(L)' 'MAAILMVDDERPILELVKNGLQKDGHFVTIYTSAAEVPLDKLNKYDLIILDIM' A
#
# COMPACT_ATOMS: atom_id res chain seq x y z
N MET A 1 14.90 -0.06 2.34
CA MET A 1 13.70 -0.05 3.20
C MET A 1 12.90 1.19 2.86
N ALA A 2 11.70 1.02 2.32
CA ALA A 2 10.82 2.11 1.89
C ALA A 2 9.43 1.88 2.49
N ALA A 3 8.71 2.95 2.80
CA ALA A 3 7.32 2.94 3.21
C ALA A 3 6.43 3.01 1.95
N ILE A 4 5.68 1.95 1.70
CA ILE A 4 4.86 1.78 0.50
C ILE A 4 3.40 1.74 0.93
N LEU A 5 2.58 2.59 0.33
CA LEU A 5 1.13 2.57 0.45
C LEU A 5 0.55 1.90 -0.80
N MET A 6 -0.31 0.90 -0.62
CA MET A 6 -1.05 0.28 -1.72
C MET A 6 -2.55 0.38 -1.48
N VAL A 7 -3.27 0.81 -2.50
CA VAL A 7 -4.73 0.95 -2.50
C VAL A 7 -5.30 0.22 -3.72
N ASP A 8 -6.14 -0.76 -3.47
CA ASP A 8 -6.71 -1.67 -4.48
C ASP A 8 -7.95 -2.34 -3.88
N ASP A 9 -9.05 -2.47 -4.61
CA ASP A 9 -10.28 -3.11 -4.10
C ASP A 9 -10.17 -4.64 -4.00
N GLU A 10 -9.18 -5.24 -4.67
CA GLU A 10 -8.88 -6.67 -4.65
C GLU A 10 -7.91 -7.03 -3.51
N ARG A 11 -8.47 -7.45 -2.37
CA ARG A 11 -7.68 -7.99 -1.24
C ARG A 11 -6.64 -9.05 -1.60
N PRO A 12 -6.89 -10.00 -2.52
CA PRO A 12 -5.86 -10.97 -2.91
C PRO A 12 -4.60 -10.32 -3.49
N ILE A 13 -4.75 -9.24 -4.27
CA ILE A 13 -3.63 -8.50 -4.86
C ILE A 13 -2.86 -7.77 -3.76
N LEU A 14 -3.57 -7.06 -2.88
CA LEU A 14 -2.97 -6.36 -1.74
C LEU A 14 -2.11 -7.29 -0.88
N GLU A 15 -2.63 -8.46 -0.52
CA GLU A 15 -1.89 -9.43 0.29
C GLU A 15 -0.71 -10.06 -0.48
N LEU A 16 -0.86 -10.34 -1.78
CA LEU A 16 0.24 -10.84 -2.60
C LEU A 16 1.41 -9.84 -2.62
N VAL A 17 1.14 -8.58 -2.92
CA VAL A 17 2.16 -7.53 -3.03
C VAL A 17 2.78 -7.22 -1.67
N LYS A 18 1.95 -7.13 -0.61
CA LYS A 18 2.43 -6.98 0.76
C LYS A 18 3.39 -8.10 1.15
N ASN A 19 3.03 -9.37 0.91
CA ASN A 19 3.88 -10.49 1.25
C ASN A 19 5.20 -10.50 0.45
N GLY A 20 5.20 -10.04 -0.80
CA GLY A 20 6.42 -9.88 -1.61
C GLY A 20 7.31 -8.77 -1.09
N LEU A 21 6.79 -7.54 -1.00
CA LEU A 21 7.55 -6.36 -0.60
C LEU A 21 8.00 -6.39 0.87
N GLN A 22 7.22 -7.01 1.77
CA GLN A 22 7.65 -7.20 3.16
C GLN A 22 8.84 -8.16 3.26
N LYS A 23 8.90 -9.21 2.42
CA LYS A 23 10.05 -10.12 2.36
C LYS A 23 11.32 -9.41 1.89
N ASP A 24 11.17 -8.42 1.00
CA ASP A 24 12.27 -7.58 0.52
C ASP A 24 12.68 -6.49 1.53
N GLY A 25 12.03 -6.43 2.70
CA GLY A 25 12.37 -5.49 3.78
C GLY A 25 11.74 -4.10 3.63
N HIS A 26 10.62 -3.99 2.91
CA HIS A 26 9.82 -2.77 2.83
C HIS A 26 8.67 -2.76 3.85
N PHE A 27 8.26 -1.57 4.26
CA PHE A 27 7.07 -1.39 5.08
C PHE A 27 5.87 -1.15 4.18
N VAL A 28 4.96 -2.10 4.12
CA VAL A 28 3.78 -2.02 3.24
C VAL A 28 2.54 -1.77 4.08
N THR A 29 1.81 -0.71 3.75
CA THR A 29 0.47 -0.44 4.26
C THR A 29 -0.52 -0.67 3.13
N ILE A 30 -1.56 -1.46 3.39
CA ILE A 30 -2.59 -1.80 2.40
C ILE A 30 -3.95 -1.23 2.82
N TYR A 31 -4.71 -0.72 1.85
CA TYR A 31 -6.09 -0.27 2.04
C TYR A 31 -6.95 -0.76 0.88
N THR A 32 -8.21 -1.08 1.15
CA THR A 32 -9.17 -1.48 0.11
C THR A 32 -9.85 -0.29 -0.57
N SER A 33 -9.65 0.92 -0.04
CA SER A 33 -10.20 2.14 -0.60
C SER A 33 -9.33 3.34 -0.28
N ALA A 34 -9.21 4.27 -1.22
CA ALA A 34 -8.51 5.54 -1.01
C ALA A 34 -9.17 6.38 0.09
N ALA A 35 -10.47 6.20 0.33
CA ALA A 35 -11.19 6.90 1.40
C ALA A 35 -10.77 6.46 2.81
N GLU A 36 -10.17 5.28 2.95
CA GLU A 36 -9.66 4.78 4.23
C GLU A 36 -8.26 5.33 4.54
N VAL A 37 -7.59 5.92 3.56
CA VAL A 37 -6.22 6.41 3.70
C VAL A 37 -6.21 7.73 4.48
N PRO A 38 -5.53 7.79 5.63
CA PRO A 38 -5.35 9.04 6.37
C PRO A 38 -4.46 10.00 5.58
N LEU A 39 -5.04 11.11 5.10
CA LEU A 39 -4.35 12.12 4.27
C LEU A 39 -3.13 12.73 4.98
N ASP A 40 -3.16 12.82 6.31
CA ASP A 40 -2.06 13.32 7.14
C ASP A 40 -0.81 12.43 7.12
N LYS A 41 -0.95 11.18 6.64
CA LYS A 41 0.16 10.21 6.55
C LYS A 41 0.68 10.03 5.12
N LEU A 42 0.05 10.65 4.12
CA LEU A 42 0.46 10.50 2.72
C LEU A 42 1.92 10.94 2.49
N ASN A 43 2.37 11.97 3.20
CA ASN A 43 3.74 12.47 3.11
C ASN A 43 4.80 11.55 3.76
N LYS A 44 4.39 10.44 4.39
CA LYS A 44 5.29 9.49 5.05
C LYS A 44 5.63 8.29 4.17
N TYR A 45 4.97 8.15 3.03
CA TYR A 45 5.20 7.06 2.09
C TYR A 45 6.18 7.50 1.02
N ASP A 46 7.16 6.65 0.74
CA ASP A 46 8.13 6.81 -0.35
C ASP A 46 7.51 6.47 -1.71
N LEU A 47 6.51 5.59 -1.71
CA LEU A 47 5.78 5.16 -2.91
C LEU A 47 4.30 4.93 -2.58
N ILE A 48 3.42 5.43 -3.44
CA ILE A 48 1.99 5.18 -3.40
C ILE A 48 1.62 4.46 -4.68
N ILE A 49 1.07 3.26 -4.54
CA ILE A 49 0.52 2.45 -5.62
C ILE A 49 -0.99 2.50 -5.48
N LEU A 50 -1.64 3.07 -6.48
CA LEU A 50 -3.08 3.23 -6.48
C LEU A 50 -3.62 2.55 -7.73
N ASP A 51 -4.48 1.57 -7.54
CA ASP A 51 -5.19 0.98 -8.65
C ASP A 51 -6.38 1.88 -9.06
N ILE A 52 -6.57 1.99 -10.37
CA ILE A 52 -7.64 2.77 -11.01
C ILE A 52 -8.41 1.80 -11.89
N MET A 53 -9.25 1.00 -11.25
CA MET A 53 -10.29 0.21 -11.91
C MET A 53 -11.52 1.05 -12.21
#